data_AF-A0A9W9TMS5-F1
#
_entry.id   AF-A0A9W9TMS5-F1
#
_cell.length_a   1.000
_cell.length_b   1.000
_cell.length_c   1.000
_cell.angle_alpha   90.00
_cell.angle_beta   90.00
_cell.angle_gamma   90.00
#
_symmetry.space_group_name_H-M   'P 1'
#
loop_
_entity.id
_entity.type
_entity.pdbx_description
1 polymer ?
#
loop_
_entity_poly.entity_id
_entity_poly.type
_entity_poly.pdbx_seq_one_letter_code
_entity_poly.pdbx_strand_id
1 'polypeptide(L)'
;MADMRTCGRLTNPPVDATDESSGVRGAERVIEKFKERGDTVQRAAMENCALENEALALCFKTGSWRKQIESRLTACSAENRTFSRCFATQSKFLQALGYAASFDEDPEREERIQLHADKLYHQMLDYEKKVEEAKAAGEQPPPIRSLFHPESPPQPEVPAAEKKPYSPVEIPGGEAIPDGFKPSKPLHQLTPHERELEIRLHNSQIEQHKLYAQEASPFMKGHDEAKEKRRAKAVSWFGETIGNWIA
;
A
#
# COMPACT_ATOMS: atom_id res chain seq x y z
N MET A 1 -12.37 -54.36 -53.89
CA MET A 1 -11.26 -53.43 -54.16
C MET A 1 -11.52 -52.15 -53.38
N ALA A 2 -10.45 -51.62 -52.80
CA ALA A 2 -10.41 -50.59 -51.76
C ALA A 2 -10.79 -49.16 -52.21
N ASP A 3 -11.40 -48.42 -51.28
CA ASP A 3 -11.03 -47.10 -50.71
C ASP A 3 -10.40 -46.00 -51.63
N MET A 4 -10.97 -44.78 -51.62
CA MET A 4 -10.36 -43.59 -50.96
C MET A 4 -10.97 -42.22 -51.36
N ARG A 5 -11.47 -41.54 -50.30
CA ARG A 5 -11.25 -40.13 -49.93
C ARG A 5 -11.92 -38.98 -50.72
N THR A 6 -13.10 -38.58 -50.24
CA THR A 6 -13.49 -37.17 -50.14
C THR A 6 -13.17 -36.65 -48.74
N CYS A 7 -12.08 -35.87 -48.60
CA CYS A 7 -11.82 -35.11 -47.37
C CYS A 7 -12.82 -33.94 -47.28
N GLY A 8 -13.88 -34.12 -46.49
CA GLY A 8 -14.69 -33.03 -45.98
C GLY A 8 -13.86 -32.14 -45.07
N ARG A 9 -13.71 -30.87 -45.45
CA ARG A 9 -13.08 -29.83 -44.63
C ARG A 9 -13.99 -29.56 -43.43
N LEU A 10 -13.66 -30.15 -42.28
CA LEU A 10 -14.22 -29.76 -40.98
C LEU A 10 -13.81 -28.30 -40.74
N THR A 11 -14.74 -27.38 -40.96
CA THR A 11 -14.62 -26.03 -40.45
C THR A 11 -14.91 -26.10 -38.96
N ASN A 12 -13.90 -25.81 -38.14
CA ASN A 12 -14.12 -25.59 -36.71
C ASN A 12 -15.14 -24.44 -36.57
N PRO A 13 -16.16 -24.56 -35.71
CA PRO A 13 -17.07 -23.45 -35.46
C PRO A 13 -16.28 -22.27 -34.90
N PRO A 14 -16.66 -21.02 -35.23
CA PRO A 14 -15.97 -19.85 -34.73
C PRO A 14 -16.16 -19.81 -33.21
N VAL A 15 -15.04 -19.86 -32.49
CA VAL A 15 -15.00 -19.47 -31.08
C VAL A 15 -15.28 -17.97 -31.02
N ASP A 16 -16.33 -17.59 -30.30
CA ASP A 16 -16.71 -16.20 -30.00
C ASP A 16 -15.50 -15.44 -29.42
N ALA A 17 -14.79 -14.71 -30.28
CA ALA A 17 -13.57 -13.98 -29.94
C ALA A 17 -13.85 -12.64 -29.24
N THR A 18 -15.12 -12.29 -29.01
CA THR A 18 -15.54 -10.97 -28.51
C THR A 18 -15.59 -10.90 -26.99
N ASP A 19 -15.91 -11.99 -26.29
CA ASP A 19 -16.08 -12.00 -24.84
C ASP A 19 -14.76 -12.26 -24.09
N GLU A 20 -13.93 -13.16 -24.64
CA GLU A 20 -12.60 -13.49 -24.12
C GLU A 20 -11.64 -12.28 -24.16
N SER A 21 -11.80 -11.40 -25.16
CA SER A 21 -11.01 -10.17 -25.31
C SER A 21 -11.35 -9.12 -24.23
N SER A 22 -12.62 -9.02 -23.81
CA SER A 22 -13.05 -7.99 -22.86
C SER A 22 -12.58 -8.29 -21.43
N GLY A 23 -12.63 -9.56 -21.03
CA GLY A 23 -12.14 -10.01 -19.74
C GLY A 23 -10.63 -9.87 -19.59
N VAL A 24 -9.86 -10.33 -20.58
CA VAL A 24 -8.38 -10.25 -20.54
C VAL A 24 -7.90 -8.81 -20.36
N ARG A 25 -8.59 -7.84 -20.99
CA ARG A 25 -8.31 -6.41 -20.84
C ARG A 25 -8.59 -5.87 -19.42
N GLY A 26 -9.63 -6.36 -18.75
CA GLY A 26 -9.93 -5.95 -17.36
C GLY A 26 -8.85 -6.42 -16.37
N ALA A 27 -8.39 -7.67 -16.50
CA ALA A 27 -7.31 -8.19 -15.67
C ALA A 27 -5.97 -7.47 -15.91
N GLU A 28 -5.65 -7.21 -17.17
CA GLU A 28 -4.46 -6.44 -17.56
C GLU A 28 -4.50 -5.03 -16.97
N ARG A 29 -5.65 -4.33 -17.07
CA ARG A 29 -5.88 -3.02 -16.47
C ARG A 29 -5.63 -3.01 -14.96
N VAL A 30 -6.11 -4.02 -14.23
CA VAL A 30 -5.90 -4.12 -12.77
C VAL A 30 -4.41 -4.34 -12.45
N ILE A 31 -3.71 -5.19 -13.20
CA ILE A 31 -2.28 -5.47 -12.97
C ILE A 31 -1.43 -4.24 -13.30
N GLU A 32 -1.71 -3.56 -14.41
CA GLU A 32 -1.03 -2.34 -14.83
C GLU A 32 -1.23 -1.25 -13.78
N LYS A 33 -2.48 -0.98 -13.38
CA LYS A 33 -2.77 0.03 -12.36
C LYS A 33 -2.18 -0.30 -10.99
N PHE A 34 -2.07 -1.58 -10.62
CA PHE A 34 -1.39 -1.98 -9.39
C PHE A 34 0.10 -1.59 -9.42
N LYS A 35 0.79 -1.83 -10.54
CA LYS A 35 2.21 -1.49 -10.71
C LYS A 35 2.41 0.03 -10.77
N GLU A 36 1.63 0.71 -11.60
CA GLU A 36 1.67 2.16 -11.74
C GLU A 36 1.46 2.87 -10.40
N ARG A 37 0.48 2.42 -9.60
CA ARG A 37 0.23 2.97 -8.26
C ARG A 37 1.46 2.86 -7.36
N GLY A 38 2.15 1.71 -7.39
CA GLY A 38 3.38 1.54 -6.62
C GLY A 38 4.41 2.60 -6.99
N ASP A 39 4.69 2.73 -8.29
CA ASP A 39 5.70 3.65 -8.82
C ASP A 39 5.35 5.12 -8.57
N THR A 40 4.08 5.52 -8.75
CA THR A 40 3.63 6.90 -8.52
C THR A 40 3.68 7.28 -7.05
N VAL A 41 3.31 6.37 -6.13
CA VAL A 41 3.46 6.59 -4.68
C VAL A 41 4.93 6.78 -4.32
N GLN A 42 5.84 5.95 -4.83
CA GLN A 42 7.26 6.10 -4.51
C GLN A 42 7.83 7.40 -5.07
N ARG A 43 7.43 7.81 -6.28
CA ARG A 43 7.86 9.09 -6.87
C ARG A 43 7.40 10.26 -6.03
N ALA A 44 6.13 10.32 -5.66
CA ALA A 44 5.58 11.37 -4.80
C ALA A 44 6.24 11.39 -3.41
N ALA A 45 6.56 10.22 -2.84
CA ALA A 45 7.29 10.13 -1.58
C ALA A 45 8.72 10.69 -1.70
N MET A 46 9.42 10.46 -2.82
CA MET A 46 10.73 11.07 -3.08
C MET A 46 10.66 12.59 -3.23
N GLU A 47 9.60 13.10 -3.86
CA GLU A 47 9.37 14.54 -4.00
C GLU A 47 9.15 15.20 -2.63
N ASN A 48 8.35 14.58 -1.77
CA ASN A 48 8.16 15.07 -0.41
C ASN A 48 9.45 14.98 0.44
N CYS A 49 10.30 13.99 0.19
CA CYS A 49 11.57 13.78 0.91
C CYS A 49 12.79 14.31 0.14
N ALA A 50 12.60 15.30 -0.74
CA ALA A 50 13.66 15.76 -1.63
C ALA A 50 14.90 16.29 -0.88
N LEU A 51 14.70 16.94 0.26
CA LEU A 51 15.79 17.50 1.08
C LEU A 51 16.59 16.38 1.77
N GLU A 52 15.93 15.37 2.32
CA GLU A 52 16.58 14.21 2.91
C GLU A 52 17.34 13.40 1.86
N ASN A 53 16.76 13.28 0.65
CA ASN A 53 17.40 12.61 -0.48
C ASN A 53 18.66 13.38 -0.93
N GLU A 54 18.59 14.70 -1.03
CA GLU A 54 19.75 15.54 -1.34
C GLU A 54 20.83 15.40 -0.26
N ALA A 55 20.45 15.45 1.02
CA ALA A 55 21.38 15.29 2.14
C ALA A 55 22.11 13.93 2.09
N LEU A 56 21.38 12.85 1.76
CA LEU A 56 21.97 11.53 1.54
C LEU A 56 22.88 11.51 0.30
N ALA A 57 22.45 12.07 -0.83
CA ALA A 57 23.24 12.08 -2.07
C ALA A 57 24.56 12.87 -1.92
N LEU A 58 24.56 13.91 -1.08
CA LEU A 58 25.70 14.80 -0.87
C LEU A 58 26.52 14.48 0.39
N CYS A 59 26.16 13.44 1.16
CA CYS A 59 26.72 13.15 2.48
C CYS A 59 28.26 13.03 2.53
N PHE A 60 28.91 12.57 1.46
CA PHE A 60 30.37 12.48 1.38
C PHE A 60 31.06 13.78 0.96
N LYS A 61 30.30 14.76 0.48
CA LYS A 61 30.79 15.99 -0.13
C LYS A 61 30.55 17.22 0.75
N THR A 62 29.52 17.23 1.57
CA THR A 62 29.12 18.39 2.39
C THR A 62 29.61 18.29 3.85
N GLY A 63 29.77 19.45 4.51
CA GLY A 63 30.08 19.55 5.95
C GLY A 63 31.54 19.81 6.29
N SER A 64 31.85 19.82 7.59
CA SER A 64 33.23 19.98 8.08
C SER A 64 34.07 18.74 7.77
N TRP A 65 35.40 18.88 7.78
CA TRP A 65 36.32 17.75 7.59
C TRP A 65 36.03 16.58 8.56
N ARG A 66 35.68 16.90 9.82
CA ARG A 66 35.28 15.91 10.82
C ARG A 66 34.02 15.15 10.38
N LYS A 67 32.99 15.89 9.91
CA LYS A 67 31.75 15.29 9.39
C LYS A 67 32.01 14.41 8.17
N GLN A 68 32.82 14.87 7.22
CA GLN A 68 33.12 14.09 6.02
C GLN A 68 33.85 12.78 6.33
N ILE A 69 34.72 12.76 7.35
CA ILE A 69 35.34 11.52 7.83
C ILE A 69 34.31 10.63 8.49
N GLU A 70 33.48 11.17 9.37
CA GLU A 70 32.39 10.43 10.04
C GLU A 70 31.42 9.79 9.01
N SER A 71 31.03 10.53 7.98
CA SER A 71 30.20 10.04 6.88
C SER A 71 30.88 8.89 6.12
N ARG A 72 32.19 8.97 5.86
CA ARG A 72 32.95 7.87 5.21
C ARG A 72 33.05 6.64 6.10
N LEU A 73 33.34 6.82 7.38
CA LEU A 73 33.47 5.72 8.34
C LEU A 73 32.15 4.99 8.57
N THR A 74 31.04 5.73 8.57
CA THR A 74 29.70 5.20 8.83
C THR A 74 28.89 4.94 7.54
N ALA A 75 29.50 5.13 6.37
CA ALA A 75 28.84 5.06 5.06
C ALA A 75 27.50 5.85 5.01
N CYS A 76 27.50 7.06 5.56
CA CYS A 76 26.33 7.96 5.63
C CYS A 76 25.10 7.35 6.33
N SER A 77 25.33 6.51 7.34
CA SER A 77 24.24 5.84 8.06
C SER A 77 23.20 6.80 8.66
N ALA A 78 23.60 7.99 9.11
CA ALA A 78 22.70 8.97 9.69
C ALA A 78 21.76 9.57 8.63
N GLU A 79 22.31 10.08 7.54
CA GLU A 79 21.55 10.62 6.41
C GLU A 79 20.64 9.54 5.80
N ASN A 80 21.16 8.31 5.65
CA ASN A 80 20.40 7.19 5.13
C ASN A 80 19.22 6.82 6.02
N ARG A 81 19.39 6.85 7.35
CA ARG A 81 18.30 6.61 8.30
C ARG A 81 17.23 7.69 8.22
N THR A 82 17.62 8.95 8.10
CA THR A 82 16.68 10.07 7.96
C THR A 82 15.87 9.96 6.67
N PHE A 83 16.55 9.75 5.53
CA PHE A 83 15.89 9.54 4.24
C PHE A 83 14.98 8.31 4.26
N SER A 84 15.47 7.16 4.73
CA SER A 84 14.68 5.93 4.80
C SER A 84 13.43 6.10 5.65
N ARG A 85 13.53 6.86 6.77
CA ARG A 85 12.38 7.17 7.63
C ARG A 85 11.38 8.05 6.90
N CYS A 86 11.83 9.16 6.31
CA CYS A 86 10.97 10.07 5.57
C CYS A 86 10.24 9.31 4.46
N PHE A 87 11.00 8.64 3.59
CA PHE A 87 10.48 7.92 2.44
C PHE A 87 9.46 6.85 2.85
N ALA A 88 9.82 5.97 3.80
CA ALA A 88 8.91 4.91 4.23
C ALA A 88 7.64 5.46 4.90
N THR A 89 7.73 6.57 5.62
CA THR A 89 6.56 7.16 6.30
C THR A 89 5.67 7.91 5.30
N GLN A 90 6.26 8.67 4.37
CA GLN A 90 5.53 9.40 3.34
C GLN A 90 4.82 8.45 2.39
N SER A 91 5.46 7.35 1.97
CA SER A 91 4.79 6.32 1.16
C SER A 91 3.57 5.73 1.86
N LYS A 92 3.57 5.64 3.20
CA LYS A 92 2.40 5.20 3.98
C LYS A 92 1.34 6.28 4.07
N PHE A 93 1.70 7.55 4.31
CA PHE A 93 0.73 8.64 4.34
C PHE A 93 0.01 8.79 3.00
N LEU A 94 0.74 8.78 1.89
CA LEU A 94 0.18 8.82 0.54
C LEU A 94 -0.80 7.67 0.31
N GLN A 95 -0.42 6.44 0.64
CA GLN A 95 -1.31 5.28 0.51
C GLN A 95 -2.53 5.36 1.43
N ALA A 96 -2.36 5.77 2.69
CA ALA A 96 -3.43 5.91 3.66
C ALA A 96 -4.46 6.96 3.24
N LEU A 97 -4.03 8.04 2.58
CA LEU A 97 -4.89 9.09 2.02
C LEU A 97 -5.50 8.74 0.66
N GLY A 98 -5.14 7.60 0.08
CA GLY A 98 -5.67 7.13 -1.20
C GLY A 98 -5.01 7.76 -2.42
N TYR A 99 -3.74 8.16 -2.33
CA TYR A 99 -2.94 8.58 -3.50
C TYR A 99 -2.88 7.44 -4.53
N ALA A 100 -3.12 7.78 -5.80
CA ALA A 100 -3.17 6.83 -6.92
C ALA A 100 -4.07 5.59 -6.66
N ALA A 101 -5.08 5.71 -5.81
CA ALA A 101 -6.03 4.64 -5.52
C ALA A 101 -7.10 4.47 -6.61
N SER A 102 -7.41 5.55 -7.33
CA SER A 102 -8.40 5.58 -8.40
C SER A 102 -7.87 4.92 -9.67
N PHE A 103 -8.76 4.32 -10.45
CA PHE A 103 -8.46 3.86 -11.81
C PHE A 103 -8.39 5.01 -12.82
N ASP A 104 -9.05 6.11 -12.50
CA ASP A 104 -9.06 7.34 -13.29
C ASP A 104 -8.07 8.34 -12.68
N GLU A 105 -7.24 8.92 -13.54
CA GLU A 105 -6.21 9.89 -13.15
C GLU A 105 -6.85 11.24 -12.83
N ASP A 106 -6.55 11.78 -11.65
CA ASP A 106 -6.98 13.10 -11.19
C ASP A 106 -5.78 13.85 -10.59
N PRO A 107 -5.02 14.59 -11.42
CA PRO A 107 -3.80 15.26 -10.99
C PRO A 107 -4.02 16.27 -9.86
N GLU A 108 -5.14 17.00 -9.88
CA GLU A 108 -5.43 18.01 -8.87
C GLU A 108 -5.72 17.36 -7.51
N ARG A 109 -6.44 16.23 -7.51
CA ARG A 109 -6.65 15.44 -6.29
C ARG A 109 -5.35 14.85 -5.77
N GLU A 110 -4.53 14.30 -6.66
CA GLU A 110 -3.24 13.71 -6.29
C GLU A 110 -2.30 14.76 -5.68
N GLU A 111 -2.19 15.95 -6.27
CA GLU A 111 -1.41 17.06 -5.71
C GLU A 111 -1.93 17.47 -4.32
N ARG A 112 -3.25 17.60 -4.14
CA ARG A 112 -3.83 17.89 -2.81
C ARG A 112 -3.47 16.81 -1.78
N ILE A 113 -3.51 15.53 -2.18
CA ILE A 113 -3.13 14.42 -1.29
C ILE A 113 -1.64 14.49 -0.97
N GLN A 114 -0.77 14.77 -1.95
CA GLN A 114 0.66 14.86 -1.76
C GLN A 114 1.04 15.98 -0.78
N LEU A 115 0.48 17.17 -0.96
CA LEU A 115 0.67 18.31 -0.04
C LEU A 115 0.10 18.01 1.35
N HIS A 116 -1.03 17.31 1.42
CA HIS A 116 -1.62 16.93 2.70
C HIS A 116 -0.78 15.88 3.45
N ALA A 117 -0.27 14.87 2.75
CA ALA A 117 0.66 13.88 3.31
C ALA A 117 1.89 14.57 3.92
N ASP A 118 2.46 15.52 3.19
CA ASP A 118 3.62 16.28 3.67
C ASP A 118 3.32 17.09 4.93
N LYS A 119 2.16 17.76 4.97
CA LYS A 119 1.71 18.47 6.16
C LYS A 119 1.55 17.54 7.37
N LEU A 120 0.93 16.37 7.20
CA LEU A 120 0.73 15.41 8.29
C LEU A 120 2.06 14.84 8.80
N TYR A 121 3.02 14.60 7.90
CA TYR A 121 4.36 14.15 8.27
C TYR A 121 5.08 15.18 9.15
N HIS A 122 5.05 16.46 8.79
CA HIS A 122 5.65 17.52 9.61
C HIS A 122 4.94 17.69 10.97
N GLN A 123 3.61 17.56 11.01
CA GLN A 123 2.86 17.58 12.27
C GLN A 123 3.25 16.42 13.21
N MET A 124 3.50 15.25 12.63
CA MET A 124 4.02 14.09 13.36
C MET A 124 5.40 14.40 13.96
N LEU A 125 6.33 14.92 13.15
CA LEU A 125 7.68 15.27 13.61
C LEU A 125 7.68 16.35 14.69
N ASP A 126 6.84 17.37 14.54
CA ASP A 126 6.68 18.44 15.53
C ASP A 126 6.21 17.91 16.89
N TYR A 127 5.29 16.94 16.87
CA TYR A 127 4.82 16.30 18.08
C TYR A 127 5.92 15.45 18.72
N GLU A 128 6.61 14.61 17.95
CA GLU A 128 7.72 13.81 18.46
C GLU A 128 8.81 14.66 19.11
N LYS A 129 9.18 15.77 18.46
CA LYS A 129 10.14 16.73 19.00
C LYS A 129 9.68 17.32 20.34
N LYS A 130 8.43 17.75 20.44
CA LYS A 130 7.87 18.29 21.70
C LYS A 130 7.85 17.23 22.81
N VAL A 131 7.58 15.98 22.47
CA VAL A 131 7.63 14.87 23.42
C VAL A 131 9.07 14.62 23.90
N GLU A 132 10.06 14.66 23.00
CA GLU A 132 11.47 14.54 23.38
C GLU A 132 11.94 15.71 24.25
N GLU A 133 11.55 16.94 23.91
CA GLU A 133 11.86 18.14 24.69
C GLU A 133 11.23 18.09 26.09
N ALA A 134 9.95 17.73 26.20
CA ALA A 134 9.27 17.56 27.48
C ALA A 134 9.94 16.48 28.34
N LYS A 135 10.31 15.34 27.73
CA LYS A 135 11.05 14.28 28.42
C LYS A 135 12.42 14.74 28.91
N ALA A 136 13.15 15.51 28.10
CA ALA A 136 14.45 16.07 28.49
C ALA A 136 14.33 17.12 29.60
N ALA A 137 13.23 17.89 29.63
CA ALA A 137 12.91 18.87 30.66
C ALA A 137 12.31 18.25 31.94
N GLY A 138 11.87 16.99 31.89
CA GLY A 138 11.15 16.34 33.00
C GLY A 138 9.70 16.83 33.14
N GLU A 139 9.14 17.43 32.08
CA GLU A 139 7.76 17.92 32.02
C GLU A 139 6.81 16.84 31.49
N GLN A 140 5.51 17.03 31.71
CA GLN A 140 4.50 16.15 31.13
C GLN A 140 4.45 16.34 29.61
N PRO A 141 4.44 15.25 28.83
CA PRO A 141 4.40 15.36 27.38
C PRO A 141 3.06 15.95 26.89
N PRO A 142 3.05 16.61 25.72
CA PRO A 142 1.83 17.18 25.17
C PRO A 142 0.76 16.12 24.90
N PRO A 143 -0.53 16.46 24.99
CA PRO A 143 -1.59 15.51 24.71
C PRO A 143 -1.58 15.06 23.24
N ILE A 144 -1.86 13.78 23.02
CA ILE A 144 -1.92 13.16 21.69
C ILE A 144 -3.18 13.66 20.97
N ARG A 145 -3.01 14.21 19.77
CA ARG A 145 -4.10 14.48 18.83
C ARG A 145 -3.98 13.60 17.61
N SER A 146 -5.11 13.17 17.05
CA SER A 146 -5.15 12.42 15.80
C SER A 146 -4.72 13.27 14.61
N LEU A 147 -3.90 12.68 13.74
CA LEU A 147 -3.48 13.35 12.50
C LEU A 147 -4.59 13.30 11.45
N PHE A 148 -5.36 12.21 11.41
CA PHE A 148 -6.38 12.00 10.38
C PHE A 148 -7.80 12.43 10.80
N HIS A 149 -8.06 12.52 12.11
CA HIS A 149 -9.33 12.92 12.70
C HIS A 149 -9.11 14.03 13.75
N PRO A 150 -8.81 15.27 13.32
CA PRO A 150 -8.48 16.36 14.24
C PRO A 150 -9.63 16.76 15.18
N GLU A 151 -10.87 16.42 14.82
CA GLU A 151 -12.08 16.65 15.63
C GLU A 151 -12.20 15.68 16.82
N SER A 152 -11.45 14.58 16.81
CA SER A 152 -11.46 13.61 17.91
C SER A 152 -10.83 14.21 19.17
N PRO A 153 -11.37 13.92 20.36
CA PRO A 153 -10.87 14.49 21.61
C PRO A 153 -9.40 14.09 21.83
N PRO A 154 -8.56 15.03 22.31
CA PRO A 154 -7.16 14.74 22.61
C PRO A 154 -7.07 13.67 23.70
N GLN A 155 -6.16 12.71 23.50
CA GLN A 155 -5.88 11.66 24.47
C GLN A 155 -4.68 12.07 25.35
N PRO A 156 -4.71 11.84 26.67
CA PRO A 156 -3.55 12.09 27.50
C PRO A 156 -2.41 11.14 27.08
N GLU A 157 -1.21 11.68 26.88
CA GLU A 157 -0.03 10.83 26.70
C GLU A 157 0.42 10.32 28.06
N VAL A 158 0.40 9.00 28.26
CA VAL A 158 0.89 8.40 29.50
C VAL A 158 2.41 8.24 29.38
N PRO A 159 3.23 8.77 30.31
CA PRO A 159 4.67 8.59 30.30
C PRO A 159 5.04 7.09 30.28
N ALA A 160 6.11 6.72 29.57
CA ALA A 160 6.54 5.32 29.46
C ALA A 160 6.79 4.64 30.82
N ALA A 161 7.15 5.41 31.85
CA ALA A 161 7.34 4.94 33.23
C ALA A 161 6.03 4.49 33.93
N GLU A 162 4.87 4.98 33.46
CA GLU A 162 3.55 4.67 34.02
C GLU A 162 2.76 3.65 33.17
N LYS A 163 3.29 3.26 32.01
CA LYS A 163 2.67 2.27 31.13
C LYS A 163 2.75 0.88 31.78
N LYS A 164 1.62 0.40 32.29
CA LYS A 164 1.49 -1.00 32.76
C LYS A 164 1.74 -1.96 31.59
N PRO A 165 2.35 -3.14 31.80
CA PRO A 165 2.67 -4.09 30.73
C PRO A 165 1.45 -4.61 29.93
N TYR A 166 0.23 -4.33 30.40
CA TYR A 166 -1.05 -4.67 29.75
C TYR A 166 -1.90 -3.44 29.37
N SER A 167 -1.35 -2.23 29.38
CA SER A 167 -2.12 -1.05 28.97
C SER A 167 -2.47 -1.15 27.47
N PRO A 168 -3.74 -0.91 27.09
CA PRO A 168 -4.13 -0.84 25.69
C PRO A 168 -3.22 0.12 24.91
N VAL A 169 -2.76 -0.32 23.75
CA VAL A 169 -1.95 0.49 22.84
C VAL A 169 -2.76 1.74 22.45
N GLU A 170 -2.35 2.92 22.92
CA GLU A 170 -2.97 4.21 22.54
C GLU A 170 -2.99 4.41 21.02
N ILE A 171 -4.17 4.54 20.43
CA ILE A 171 -4.35 4.86 19.01
C ILE A 171 -5.12 6.19 18.94
N PRO A 172 -4.50 7.25 18.42
CA PRO A 172 -5.19 8.51 18.20
C PRO A 172 -6.39 8.31 17.26
N GLY A 173 -7.47 9.05 17.49
CA GLY A 173 -8.60 9.11 16.57
C GLY A 173 -9.66 8.02 16.78
N GLY A 174 -9.42 7.06 17.67
CA GLY A 174 -10.42 6.08 18.11
C GLY A 174 -10.70 4.96 17.11
N GLU A 175 -9.85 4.78 16.10
CA GLU A 175 -9.98 3.64 15.19
C GLU A 175 -9.68 2.32 15.91
N ALA A 176 -10.55 1.34 15.73
CA ALA A 176 -10.35 0.00 16.25
C ALA A 176 -9.24 -0.70 15.45
N ILE A 177 -8.44 -1.54 16.14
CA ILE A 177 -7.46 -2.40 15.49
C ILE A 177 -8.23 -3.46 14.68
N PRO A 178 -8.04 -3.54 13.35
CA PRO A 178 -8.73 -4.52 12.52
C PRO A 178 -8.36 -5.96 12.88
N ASP A 179 -9.31 -6.89 12.74
CA ASP A 179 -9.07 -8.31 13.00
C ASP A 179 -8.01 -8.87 12.05
N GLY A 180 -7.03 -9.60 12.59
CA GLY A 180 -5.93 -10.17 11.79
C GLY A 180 -4.90 -9.15 11.30
N PHE A 181 -4.96 -7.90 11.77
CA PHE A 181 -3.98 -6.86 11.45
C PHE A 181 -2.56 -7.24 11.87
N LYS A 182 -1.62 -7.15 10.92
CA LYS A 182 -0.19 -7.43 11.12
C LYS A 182 0.60 -6.16 10.80
N PRO A 183 0.95 -5.34 11.81
CA PRO A 183 1.70 -4.11 11.58
C PRO A 183 3.13 -4.41 11.13
N SER A 184 3.76 -3.46 10.43
CA SER A 184 5.14 -3.63 9.94
C SER A 184 6.17 -3.81 11.08
N LYS A 185 5.88 -3.19 12.23
CA LYS A 185 6.62 -3.35 13.49
C LYS A 185 5.63 -3.59 14.62
N PRO A 186 6.04 -4.21 15.74
CA PRO A 186 5.18 -4.33 16.91
C PRO A 186 4.67 -2.95 17.35
N LEU A 187 3.36 -2.81 17.59
CA LEU A 187 2.73 -1.51 17.87
C LEU A 187 3.36 -0.75 19.04
N HIS A 188 3.89 -1.44 20.03
CA HIS A 188 4.54 -0.81 21.19
C HIS A 188 5.86 -0.10 20.85
N GLN A 189 6.47 -0.39 19.70
CA GLN A 189 7.71 0.24 19.23
C GLN A 189 7.45 1.48 18.38
N LEU A 190 6.21 1.72 18.00
CA LEU A 190 5.79 2.82 17.13
C LEU A 190 5.32 4.02 17.96
N THR A 191 5.54 5.22 17.44
CA THR A 191 4.97 6.43 18.05
C THR A 191 3.43 6.41 17.96
N PRO A 192 2.70 7.19 18.79
CA PRO A 192 1.24 7.25 18.71
C PRO A 192 0.71 7.50 17.29
N HIS A 193 1.32 8.42 16.56
CA HIS A 193 0.95 8.75 15.18
C HIS A 193 1.35 7.69 14.17
N GLU A 194 2.52 7.05 14.34
CA GLU A 194 2.90 5.90 13.48
C GLU A 194 1.93 4.72 13.63
N ARG A 195 1.37 4.51 14.84
CA ARG A 195 0.34 3.49 15.07
C ARG A 195 -0.96 3.81 14.33
N GLU A 196 -1.42 5.06 14.43
CA GLU A 196 -2.59 5.55 13.69
C GLU A 196 -2.40 5.36 12.18
N LEU A 197 -1.23 5.74 11.67
CA LEU A 197 -0.87 5.63 10.27
C LEU A 197 -0.88 4.18 9.77
N GLU A 198 -0.35 3.23 10.54
CA GLU A 198 -0.36 1.80 10.15
C GLU A 198 -1.79 1.23 10.04
N ILE A 199 -2.68 1.61 10.95
CA ILE A 199 -4.09 1.18 10.92
C ILE A 199 -4.79 1.78 9.70
N ARG A 200 -4.59 3.08 9.47
CA ARG A 200 -5.13 3.80 8.30
C ARG A 200 -4.64 3.21 6.99
N LEU A 201 -3.35 2.90 6.90
CA LEU A 201 -2.76 2.23 5.75
C LEU A 201 -3.43 0.88 5.49
N HIS A 202 -3.59 0.06 6.53
CA HIS A 202 -4.22 -1.25 6.39
C HIS A 202 -5.67 -1.15 5.93
N ASN A 203 -6.45 -0.23 6.51
CA ASN A 203 -7.82 0.03 6.09
C ASN A 203 -7.87 0.48 4.63
N SER A 204 -6.99 1.40 4.21
CA SER A 204 -6.86 1.84 2.82
C SER A 204 -6.50 0.68 1.88
N GLN A 205 -5.60 -0.22 2.29
CA GLN A 205 -5.25 -1.41 1.51
C GLN A 205 -6.45 -2.36 1.34
N ILE A 206 -7.24 -2.58 2.38
CA ILE A 206 -8.47 -3.39 2.30
C ILE A 206 -9.44 -2.76 1.28
N GLU A 207 -9.69 -1.46 1.37
CA GLU A 207 -10.58 -0.77 0.42
C GLU A 207 -10.03 -0.85 -1.01
N GLN A 208 -8.72 -0.70 -1.19
CA GLN A 208 -8.09 -0.85 -2.49
C GLN A 208 -8.26 -2.27 -3.07
N HIS A 209 -8.05 -3.29 -2.24
CA HIS A 209 -8.25 -4.68 -2.65
C HIS A 209 -9.71 -4.96 -3.05
N LYS A 210 -10.68 -4.35 -2.36
CA LYS A 210 -12.09 -4.43 -2.75
C LYS A 210 -12.33 -3.80 -4.12
N LEU A 211 -11.77 -2.61 -4.38
CA LEU A 211 -11.89 -1.94 -5.68
C LEU A 211 -11.30 -2.77 -6.81
N TYR A 212 -10.10 -3.34 -6.61
CA TYR A 212 -9.48 -4.23 -7.59
C TYR A 212 -10.29 -5.49 -7.84
N ALA A 213 -10.86 -6.10 -6.79
CA ALA A 213 -11.73 -7.26 -6.94
C ALA A 213 -13.00 -6.93 -7.72
N GLN A 214 -13.59 -5.74 -7.52
CA GLN A 214 -14.76 -5.28 -8.27
C GLN A 214 -14.42 -5.08 -9.76
N GLU A 215 -13.30 -4.43 -10.06
CA GLU A 215 -12.85 -4.20 -11.45
C GLU A 215 -12.47 -5.52 -12.15
N ALA A 216 -11.85 -6.45 -11.45
CA ALA A 216 -11.51 -7.78 -11.99
C ALA A 216 -12.72 -8.72 -12.09
N SER A 217 -13.85 -8.40 -11.44
CA SER A 217 -14.99 -9.31 -11.35
C SER A 217 -15.59 -9.77 -12.69
N PRO A 218 -15.68 -8.93 -13.74
CA PRO A 218 -16.20 -9.38 -15.04
C PRO A 218 -15.27 -10.41 -15.70
N PHE A 219 -13.95 -10.21 -15.58
CA PHE A 219 -12.96 -11.16 -16.08
C PHE A 219 -13.05 -12.50 -15.36
N MET A 220 -13.13 -12.48 -14.02
CA MET A 220 -13.22 -13.70 -13.23
C MET A 220 -14.46 -14.51 -13.60
N LYS A 221 -15.63 -13.85 -13.69
CA LYS A 221 -16.87 -14.48 -14.14
C LYS A 221 -16.75 -15.09 -15.54
N GLY A 222 -16.19 -14.34 -16.50
CA GLY A 222 -15.99 -14.84 -17.86
C GLY A 222 -15.09 -16.08 -17.90
N HIS A 223 -14.04 -16.13 -17.09
CA HIS A 223 -13.14 -17.28 -17.02
C HIS A 223 -13.80 -18.50 -16.35
N ASP A 224 -14.59 -18.28 -15.30
CA ASP A 224 -15.36 -19.35 -14.64
C ASP A 224 -16.42 -19.92 -15.58
N GLU A 225 -17.17 -19.08 -16.30
CA GLU A 225 -18.13 -19.52 -17.32
C GLU A 225 -17.45 -20.29 -18.45
N ALA A 226 -16.28 -19.84 -18.91
CA ALA A 226 -15.50 -20.56 -19.92
C ALA A 226 -15.02 -21.93 -19.40
N LYS A 227 -14.63 -22.01 -18.12
CA LYS A 227 -14.27 -23.28 -17.47
C LYS A 227 -15.48 -24.20 -17.34
N GLU A 228 -16.64 -23.69 -16.95
CA GLU A 228 -17.89 -24.45 -16.90
C GLU A 228 -18.31 -24.95 -18.28
N LYS A 229 -18.22 -24.12 -19.33
CA LYS A 229 -18.47 -24.54 -20.71
C LYS A 229 -17.51 -25.65 -21.16
N ARG A 230 -16.22 -25.58 -20.79
CA ARG A 230 -15.23 -26.64 -21.05
C ARG A 230 -15.57 -27.93 -20.30
N ARG A 231 -15.96 -27.82 -19.03
CA ARG A 231 -16.44 -28.94 -18.20
C ARG A 231 -17.67 -29.60 -18.79
N ALA A 232 -18.69 -28.82 -19.13
CA ALA A 232 -19.93 -29.32 -19.74
C ALA A 232 -19.65 -30.06 -21.06
N LYS A 233 -18.78 -29.50 -21.92
CA LYS A 233 -18.34 -30.16 -23.16
C LYS A 233 -17.59 -31.47 -22.87
N ALA A 234 -16.65 -31.46 -21.93
CA ALA A 234 -15.88 -32.65 -21.54
C ALA A 234 -16.79 -33.75 -20.96
N VAL A 235 -17.74 -33.40 -20.09
CA VAL A 235 -18.74 -34.32 -19.56
C VAL A 235 -19.65 -34.87 -20.67
N SER A 236 -20.04 -34.04 -21.65
CA SER A 236 -20.86 -34.51 -22.77
C SER A 236 -20.14 -35.50 -23.69
N TRP A 237 -18.81 -35.41 -23.81
CA TRP A 237 -18.00 -36.28 -24.68
C TRP A 237 -17.47 -37.54 -23.98
N PHE A 238 -17.16 -37.45 -22.68
CA PHE A 238 -16.45 -38.51 -21.96
C PHE A 238 -17.25 -39.08 -20.77
N GLY A 239 -18.48 -38.61 -20.53
CA GLY A 239 -19.28 -38.96 -19.36
C GLY A 239 -18.82 -38.23 -18.08
N GLU A 240 -19.67 -38.22 -17.05
CA GLU A 240 -19.44 -37.44 -15.80
C GLU A 240 -18.12 -37.79 -15.10
N THR A 241 -17.74 -39.07 -15.09
CA THR A 241 -16.59 -39.55 -14.31
C THR A 241 -15.23 -39.11 -14.89
N ILE A 242 -15.12 -39.03 -16.22
CA ILE A 242 -13.88 -38.64 -16.91
C ILE A 242 -13.89 -37.14 -17.25
N GLY A 243 -15.06 -36.59 -17.61
CA GLY A 243 -15.22 -35.18 -17.94
C GLY A 243 -14.86 -34.23 -16.79
N ASN A 244 -15.11 -34.63 -15.55
CA ASN A 244 -14.74 -33.84 -14.36
C ASN A 244 -13.24 -33.81 -14.06
N TRP A 245 -12.46 -34.78 -14.55
CA TRP A 245 -11.01 -34.86 -14.31
C TRP A 245 -10.19 -34.13 -15.38
N ILE A 246 -10.75 -33.96 -16.59
CA ILE A 246 -10.07 -33.35 -17.75
C ILE A 246 -10.24 -31.81 -17.78
N ALA A 247 -11.17 -31.22 -17.01
CA ALA A 247 -11.63 -29.85 -17.21
C ALA A 247 -11.53 -28.86 -16.02
#